data_AF-Q4DRC5-F1
#
_entry.id   AF-Q4DRC5-F1
#
_cell.length_a   1.000
_cell.length_b   1.000
_cell.length_c   1.000
_cell.angle_alpha   90.00
_cell.angle_beta   90.00
_cell.angle_gamma   90.00
#
_symmetry.space_group_name_H-M   'P 1'
#
loop_
_entity.id
_entity.type
_entity.pdbx_description
1 polymer ?
#
loop_
_entity_poly.entity_id
_entity_poly.type
_entity_poly.pdbx_seq_one_letter_code
_entity_poly.pdbx_strand_id
1 'polypeptide(L)'
;MKRQKGLMYAHCRARLAAAAFGSSLSSGNDFSSAAFTGDDCGEHARREFARTQHVADTTDTFSSSSTVKSRPTIDTYRSMSSEELETLLRTREKQVQQLRAIYENFHYEADKRFRTMVFDYHEKAMNLSQVHGKMQLGSLQISREALVKLREQQEMYSRDHRLMVAICTLFTFVFWVWVRRHYVRHEDLFGDDSQLRIPKNQRSVTGMGSYNENLFGSAKRSARNMETSWEREVRERRERQEREIRQ
;
A
#
# COMPACT_ATOMS: atom_id res chain seq x y z
N MET A 1 15.22 2.82 -57.79
CA MET A 1 15.95 2.44 -56.55
C MET A 1 14.94 2.06 -55.47
N LYS A 2 15.30 1.03 -54.70
CA LYS A 2 14.73 0.49 -53.44
C LYS A 2 13.85 1.44 -52.60
N ARG A 3 12.77 0.94 -51.99
CA ARG A 3 12.75 0.49 -50.56
C ARG A 3 11.43 -0.20 -50.14
N GLN A 4 11.59 -1.38 -49.54
CA GLN A 4 10.81 -2.07 -48.48
C GLN A 4 9.28 -2.00 -48.54
N LYS A 5 8.50 -3.08 -48.76
CA LYS A 5 8.48 -4.43 -48.14
C LYS A 5 8.60 -4.41 -46.61
N GLY A 6 7.50 -4.05 -45.95
CA GLY A 6 7.22 -4.34 -44.54
C GLY A 6 6.04 -5.30 -44.43
N LEU A 7 6.30 -6.59 -44.62
CA LEU A 7 5.40 -7.69 -44.28
C LEU A 7 5.98 -8.30 -42.99
N MET A 8 5.50 -7.86 -41.83
CA MET A 8 5.75 -8.55 -40.57
C MET A 8 4.59 -9.50 -40.27
N TYR A 9 4.90 -10.79 -40.48
CA TYR A 9 4.37 -11.99 -39.83
C TYR A 9 3.63 -11.71 -38.51
N ALA A 10 2.38 -12.13 -38.32
CA ALA A 10 1.90 -13.51 -38.21
C ALA A 10 2.42 -14.28 -36.96
N HIS A 11 1.44 -14.67 -36.13
CA HIS A 11 1.41 -15.85 -35.24
C HIS A 11 2.15 -15.86 -33.89
N CYS A 12 1.34 -15.90 -32.81
CA CYS A 12 1.28 -16.97 -31.80
C CYS A 12 0.25 -16.55 -30.72
N ARG A 13 -1.01 -17.00 -30.74
CA ARG A 13 -1.50 -18.26 -30.15
C ARG A 13 -0.65 -18.78 -28.98
N ALA A 14 -1.08 -18.46 -27.76
CA ALA A 14 -0.87 -19.30 -26.57
C ALA A 14 -1.98 -19.00 -25.53
N ARG A 15 -3.22 -19.44 -25.82
CA ARG A 15 -4.25 -19.61 -24.79
C ARG A 15 -4.24 -21.07 -24.38
N LEU A 16 -3.39 -21.41 -23.41
CA LEU A 16 -3.47 -22.69 -22.73
C LEU A 16 -4.40 -22.52 -21.53
N ALA A 17 -5.66 -22.88 -21.76
CA ALA A 17 -6.65 -23.05 -20.71
C ALA A 17 -6.33 -24.36 -19.96
N ALA A 18 -5.71 -24.25 -18.79
CA ALA A 18 -5.70 -25.29 -17.77
C ALA A 18 -6.57 -24.79 -16.61
N ALA A 19 -7.88 -24.76 -16.85
CA ALA A 19 -8.89 -24.65 -15.80
C ALA A 19 -9.17 -26.06 -15.28
N ALA A 20 -8.43 -26.48 -14.26
CA ALA A 20 -8.76 -27.64 -13.45
C ALA A 20 -8.71 -27.24 -11.97
N PHE A 21 -9.92 -27.05 -11.43
CA PHE A 21 -10.29 -27.13 -10.02
C PHE A 21 -9.48 -26.32 -8.99
N GLY A 22 -10.03 -25.13 -8.71
CA GLY A 22 -10.57 -24.78 -7.39
C GLY A 22 -9.94 -25.47 -6.19
N SER A 23 -8.75 -25.02 -5.82
CA SER A 23 -8.18 -25.23 -4.50
C SER A 23 -8.00 -23.87 -3.84
N SER A 24 -8.74 -23.72 -2.75
CA SER A 24 -8.48 -22.80 -1.65
C SER A 24 -6.99 -22.67 -1.37
N LEU A 25 -6.47 -21.44 -1.38
CA LEU A 25 -5.42 -20.98 -0.47
C LEU A 25 -5.28 -19.46 -0.64
N SER A 26 -5.66 -18.79 0.44
CA SER A 26 -5.38 -17.40 0.77
C SER A 26 -3.96 -16.98 0.36
N SER A 27 -3.83 -15.97 -0.50
CA SER A 27 -2.85 -14.86 -0.43
C SER A 27 -2.68 -14.19 -1.79
N GLY A 28 -2.78 -12.86 -1.83
CA GLY A 28 -2.17 -12.06 -2.88
C GLY A 28 -3.11 -11.07 -3.55
N ASN A 29 -3.13 -9.85 -3.04
CA ASN A 29 -2.69 -8.68 -3.82
C ASN A 29 -3.12 -8.55 -5.28
N ASP A 30 -4.42 -8.59 -5.56
CA ASP A 30 -4.98 -7.72 -6.59
C ASP A 30 -5.50 -6.43 -5.93
N PHE A 31 -4.62 -5.78 -5.16
CA PHE A 31 -4.61 -4.32 -5.15
C PHE A 31 -4.14 -3.90 -6.54
N SER A 32 -5.04 -4.00 -7.52
CA SER A 32 -5.02 -3.09 -8.64
C SER A 32 -5.17 -1.72 -8.02
N SER A 33 -4.04 -1.08 -7.74
CA SER A 33 -3.88 0.32 -8.07
C SER A 33 -4.44 0.47 -9.47
N ALA A 34 -5.75 0.73 -9.53
CA ALA A 34 -6.41 1.33 -10.66
C ALA A 34 -5.69 2.66 -10.81
N ALA A 35 -4.54 2.56 -11.47
CA ALA A 35 -3.96 3.62 -12.22
C ALA A 35 -5.17 4.27 -12.88
N PHE A 36 -5.28 5.56 -12.63
CA PHE A 36 -6.21 6.50 -13.24
C PHE A 36 -6.10 6.51 -14.80
N THR A 37 -5.52 5.48 -15.41
CA THR A 37 -5.76 5.00 -16.75
C THR A 37 -6.99 4.08 -16.74
N GLY A 38 -8.14 4.62 -16.33
CA GLY A 38 -9.39 4.05 -16.80
C GLY A 38 -9.32 4.07 -18.32
N ASP A 39 -9.61 2.94 -18.94
CA ASP A 39 -9.83 2.88 -20.38
C ASP A 39 -11.06 3.75 -20.67
N ASP A 40 -10.86 5.06 -20.80
CA ASP A 40 -11.91 6.04 -21.05
C ASP A 40 -12.47 5.92 -22.47
N CYS A 41 -12.31 4.76 -23.15
CA CYS A 41 -12.79 4.47 -24.50
C CYS A 41 -12.47 5.60 -25.53
N GLY A 42 -11.38 6.34 -25.31
CA GLY A 42 -10.99 7.48 -26.14
C GLY A 42 -11.70 8.81 -25.84
N GLU A 43 -12.46 8.96 -24.75
CA GLU A 43 -13.05 10.25 -24.34
C GLU A 43 -11.99 11.31 -24.05
N HIS A 44 -10.86 10.93 -23.43
CA HIS A 44 -9.73 11.85 -23.27
C HIS A 44 -9.16 12.26 -24.64
N ALA A 45 -8.94 11.31 -25.55
CA ALA A 45 -8.45 11.59 -26.90
C ALA A 45 -9.42 12.48 -27.69
N ARG A 46 -10.74 12.29 -27.51
CA ARG A 46 -11.78 13.11 -28.14
C ARG A 46 -11.82 14.52 -27.56
N ARG A 47 -11.67 14.67 -26.24
CA ARG A 47 -11.59 15.98 -25.56
C ARG A 47 -10.30 16.72 -25.95
N GLU A 48 -9.20 16.00 -26.08
CA GLU A 48 -7.91 16.54 -26.52
C GLU A 48 -7.95 16.94 -28.00
N PHE A 49 -8.55 16.12 -28.86
CA PHE A 49 -8.81 16.45 -30.27
C PHE A 49 -9.67 17.72 -30.40
N ALA A 50 -10.77 17.82 -29.65
CA ALA A 50 -11.62 19.02 -29.63
C ALA A 50 -10.88 20.25 -29.12
N ARG A 51 -9.99 20.10 -28.11
CA ARG A 51 -9.13 21.18 -27.62
C ARG A 51 -8.12 21.61 -28.68
N THR A 52 -7.44 20.67 -29.34
CA THR A 52 -6.49 20.98 -30.41
C THR A 52 -7.16 21.63 -31.61
N GLN A 53 -8.40 21.26 -31.93
CA GLN A 53 -9.17 21.90 -32.99
C GLN A 53 -9.48 23.36 -32.64
N HIS A 54 -9.92 23.64 -31.41
CA HIS A 54 -10.18 25.02 -30.96
C HIS A 54 -8.91 25.89 -30.89
N VAL A 55 -7.76 25.30 -30.58
CA VAL A 55 -6.45 25.99 -30.56
C VAL A 55 -5.89 26.20 -31.98
N ALA A 56 -6.06 25.21 -32.87
CA ALA A 56 -5.67 25.35 -34.28
C ALA A 56 -6.50 26.44 -34.97
N ASP A 57 -7.82 26.47 -34.73
CA ASP A 57 -8.70 27.53 -35.24
C ASP A 57 -8.31 28.92 -34.71
N THR A 58 -7.78 29.01 -33.48
CA THR A 58 -7.28 30.29 -32.96
C THR A 58 -5.95 30.68 -33.60
N THR A 59 -5.07 29.76 -33.95
CA THR A 59 -3.72 30.11 -34.43
C THR A 59 -3.68 30.40 -35.93
N ASP A 60 -4.44 29.66 -36.75
CA ASP A 60 -4.48 29.84 -38.21
C ASP A 60 -5.43 30.98 -38.65
N THR A 61 -6.29 31.47 -37.75
CA THR A 61 -7.25 32.57 -38.02
C THR A 61 -6.83 33.91 -37.42
N PHE A 62 -5.58 34.06 -36.94
CA PHE A 62 -5.01 35.41 -36.70
C PHE A 62 -4.46 36.07 -37.97
N SER A 63 -4.51 35.39 -39.11
CA SER A 63 -4.16 35.96 -40.40
C SER A 63 -5.42 36.29 -41.20
N SER A 64 -5.70 37.60 -41.28
CA SER A 64 -6.56 38.26 -42.26
C SER A 64 -8.02 38.48 -41.87
N SER A 65 -8.41 39.76 -41.82
CA SER A 65 -9.80 40.24 -41.86
C SER A 65 -10.63 40.04 -40.58
N SER A 66 -10.12 40.54 -39.46
CA SER A 66 -10.96 41.10 -38.40
C SER A 66 -11.67 42.37 -38.92
N THR A 67 -12.62 42.19 -39.84
CA THR A 67 -13.76 43.10 -39.89
C THR A 67 -14.54 42.82 -38.61
N VAL A 68 -14.08 43.42 -37.52
CA VAL A 68 -14.92 43.68 -36.35
C VAL A 68 -16.15 44.32 -36.95
N LYS A 69 -17.23 43.55 -37.13
CA LYS A 69 -18.52 44.06 -37.56
C LYS A 69 -18.90 45.01 -36.44
N SER A 70 -18.53 46.28 -36.63
CA SER A 70 -18.75 47.33 -35.66
C SER A 70 -20.22 47.26 -35.28
N ARG A 71 -20.51 47.35 -33.98
CA ARG A 71 -21.89 47.42 -33.50
C ARG A 71 -22.61 48.45 -34.36
N PRO A 72 -23.73 48.12 -35.01
CA PRO A 72 -24.39 49.08 -35.88
C PRO A 72 -24.71 50.35 -35.08
N THR A 73 -24.24 51.50 -35.57
CA THR A 73 -24.48 52.81 -34.95
C THR A 73 -25.93 53.22 -35.18
N ILE A 74 -26.48 54.09 -34.34
CA ILE A 74 -27.86 54.61 -34.50
C ILE A 74 -28.12 55.17 -35.90
N ASP A 75 -27.12 55.82 -36.51
CA ASP A 75 -27.24 56.41 -37.85
C ASP A 75 -27.41 55.35 -38.95
N THR A 76 -26.82 54.15 -38.76
CA THR A 76 -26.99 53.01 -39.66
C THR A 76 -28.44 52.54 -39.71
N TYR A 77 -29.14 52.57 -38.58
CA TYR A 77 -30.57 52.22 -38.52
C TYR A 77 -31.46 53.33 -39.10
N ARG A 78 -31.05 54.60 -38.96
CA ARG A 78 -31.78 55.75 -39.53
C ARG A 78 -31.71 55.81 -41.05
N SER A 79 -30.64 55.31 -41.66
CA SER A 79 -30.50 55.25 -43.11
C SER A 79 -31.25 54.10 -43.77
N MET A 80 -31.77 53.14 -43.00
CA MET A 80 -32.54 52.00 -43.53
C MET A 80 -33.99 52.38 -43.81
N SER A 81 -34.58 51.73 -44.81
CA SER A 81 -36.02 51.81 -45.05
C SER A 81 -36.81 51.14 -43.92
N SER A 82 -38.10 51.50 -43.77
CA SER A 82 -38.97 50.90 -42.75
C SER A 82 -39.12 49.39 -42.90
N GLU A 83 -39.13 48.88 -44.13
CA GLU A 83 -39.23 47.45 -44.43
C GLU A 83 -37.95 46.69 -44.03
N GLU A 84 -36.78 47.26 -44.30
CA GLU A 84 -35.49 46.72 -43.83
C GLU A 84 -35.41 46.71 -42.30
N LEU A 85 -35.93 47.74 -41.63
CA LEU A 85 -35.94 47.80 -40.17
C LEU A 85 -36.88 46.73 -39.57
N GLU A 86 -38.07 46.52 -40.14
CA GLU A 86 -39.01 45.49 -39.69
C GLU A 86 -38.43 44.08 -39.87
N THR A 87 -37.83 43.80 -41.04
CA THR A 87 -37.19 42.50 -41.29
C THR A 87 -35.99 42.25 -40.38
N LEU A 88 -35.19 43.29 -40.07
CA LEU A 88 -34.11 43.22 -39.10
C LEU A 88 -34.63 42.92 -37.68
N LEU A 89 -35.69 43.61 -37.24
CA LEU A 89 -36.32 43.37 -35.94
C LEU A 89 -36.84 41.93 -35.83
N ARG A 90 -37.58 41.42 -36.84
CA ARG A 90 -38.04 40.02 -36.88
C ARG A 90 -36.88 39.03 -36.86
N THR A 91 -35.77 39.34 -37.55
CA THR A 91 -34.57 38.50 -37.55
C THR A 91 -33.90 38.48 -36.18
N ARG A 92 -33.79 39.64 -35.52
CA ARG A 92 -33.24 39.76 -34.17
C ARG A 92 -34.10 39.06 -33.14
N GLU A 93 -35.41 39.19 -33.23
CA GLU A 93 -36.34 38.48 -32.36
C GLU A 93 -36.17 36.95 -32.48
N LYS A 94 -36.12 36.43 -33.72
CA LYS A 94 -35.82 35.01 -33.97
C LYS A 94 -34.47 34.58 -33.38
N GLN A 95 -33.43 35.38 -33.54
CA GLN A 95 -32.10 35.10 -32.97
C GLN A 95 -32.14 35.09 -31.44
N VAL A 96 -32.84 36.03 -30.81
CA VAL A 96 -32.99 36.09 -29.35
C VAL A 96 -33.79 34.90 -28.84
N GLN A 97 -34.85 34.49 -29.53
CA GLN A 97 -35.62 33.29 -29.20
C GLN A 97 -34.76 32.01 -29.30
N GLN A 98 -33.94 31.89 -30.35
CA GLN A 98 -33.00 30.78 -30.49
C GLN A 98 -31.93 30.77 -29.38
N LEU A 99 -31.35 31.93 -29.07
CA LEU A 99 -30.39 32.08 -27.97
C LEU A 99 -31.00 31.72 -26.63
N ARG A 100 -32.24 32.13 -26.36
CA ARG A 100 -32.98 31.74 -25.15
C ARG A 100 -33.15 30.23 -25.07
N ALA A 101 -33.58 29.58 -26.15
CA ALA A 101 -33.75 28.13 -26.18
C ALA A 101 -32.42 27.38 -25.95
N ILE A 102 -31.32 27.86 -26.55
CA ILE A 102 -29.98 27.30 -26.33
C ILE A 102 -29.55 27.48 -24.87
N TYR A 103 -29.78 28.66 -24.29
CA TYR A 103 -29.43 28.97 -22.91
C TYR A 103 -30.22 28.12 -21.91
N GLU A 104 -31.53 28.00 -22.10
CA GLU A 104 -32.41 27.16 -21.29
C GLU A 104 -31.99 25.68 -21.37
N ASN A 105 -31.72 25.17 -22.57
CA ASN A 105 -31.26 23.79 -22.76
C ASN A 105 -29.87 23.55 -22.14
N PHE A 106 -28.94 24.50 -22.29
CA PHE A 106 -27.62 24.40 -21.67
C PHE A 106 -27.72 24.34 -20.15
N HIS A 107 -28.51 25.23 -19.53
CA HIS A 107 -28.71 25.23 -18.08
C HIS A 107 -29.38 23.95 -17.60
N TYR A 108 -30.37 23.45 -18.34
CA TYR A 108 -31.03 22.19 -18.02
C TYR A 108 -30.05 21.01 -18.04
N GLU A 109 -29.24 20.89 -19.09
CA GLU A 109 -28.24 19.81 -19.20
C GLU A 109 -27.09 19.97 -18.19
N ALA A 110 -26.66 21.20 -17.89
CA ALA A 110 -25.65 21.46 -16.87
C ALA A 110 -26.14 21.07 -15.47
N ASP A 111 -27.36 21.48 -15.09
CA ASP A 111 -27.97 21.13 -13.80
C ASP A 111 -28.20 19.62 -13.70
N LYS A 112 -28.71 18.98 -14.75
CA LYS A 112 -28.88 17.52 -14.80
C LYS A 112 -27.56 16.79 -14.56
N ARG A 113 -26.49 17.15 -15.28
CA ARG A 113 -25.16 16.54 -15.12
C ARG A 113 -24.56 16.82 -13.75
N PHE A 114 -24.74 18.03 -13.23
CA PHE A 114 -24.29 18.41 -11.89
C PHE A 114 -24.98 17.55 -10.83
N ARG A 115 -26.30 17.38 -10.90
CA ARG A 115 -27.05 16.51 -9.98
C ARG A 115 -26.56 15.07 -10.05
N THR A 116 -26.38 14.51 -11.24
CA THR A 116 -25.84 13.14 -11.41
C THR A 116 -24.45 13.01 -10.79
N MET A 117 -23.57 13.99 -11.01
CA MET A 117 -22.23 14.00 -10.41
C MET A 117 -22.28 14.05 -8.88
N VAL A 118 -23.17 14.89 -8.31
CA VAL A 118 -23.35 15.00 -6.86
C VAL A 118 -23.87 13.68 -6.27
N PHE A 119 -24.83 13.02 -6.93
CA PHE A 119 -25.32 11.72 -6.48
C PHE A 119 -24.26 10.63 -6.55
N ASP A 120 -23.50 10.55 -7.65
CA ASP A 120 -22.36 9.62 -7.79
C ASP A 120 -21.29 9.87 -6.71
N TYR A 121 -20.97 11.13 -6.42
CA TYR A 121 -20.04 11.48 -5.35
C TYR A 121 -20.56 11.05 -3.97
N HIS A 122 -21.84 11.28 -3.68
CA HIS A 122 -22.46 10.84 -2.42
C HIS A 122 -22.47 9.33 -2.28
N GLU A 123 -22.77 8.59 -3.35
CA GLU A 123 -22.74 7.14 -3.35
C GLU A 123 -21.32 6.61 -3.10
N LYS A 124 -20.31 7.18 -3.78
CA LYS A 124 -18.90 6.85 -3.55
C LYS A 124 -18.45 7.15 -2.12
N ALA A 125 -18.87 8.27 -1.56
CA ALA A 125 -18.57 8.63 -0.17
C ALA A 125 -19.22 7.66 0.84
N MET A 126 -20.47 7.25 0.59
CA MET A 126 -21.17 6.24 1.40
C MET A 126 -20.52 4.86 1.28
N ASN A 127 -20.12 4.44 0.08
CA ASN A 127 -19.42 3.18 -0.13
C ASN A 127 -18.06 3.18 0.58
N LEU A 128 -17.30 4.27 0.49
CA LEU A 128 -16.02 4.41 1.19
C LEU A 128 -16.20 4.36 2.71
N SER A 129 -17.21 5.06 3.24
CA SER A 129 -17.49 5.02 4.68
C SER A 129 -17.90 3.62 5.15
N GLN A 130 -18.66 2.88 4.34
CA GLN A 130 -19.03 1.50 4.63
C GLN A 130 -17.81 0.55 4.58
N VAL A 131 -16.95 0.67 3.57
CA VAL A 131 -15.71 -0.11 3.47
C VAL A 131 -14.80 0.19 4.64
N HIS A 132 -14.64 1.46 5.01
CA HIS A 132 -13.85 1.87 6.17
C HIS A 132 -14.44 1.30 7.47
N GLY A 133 -15.76 1.37 7.67
CA GLY A 133 -16.43 0.76 8.82
C GLY A 133 -16.26 -0.77 8.88
N LYS A 134 -16.41 -1.47 7.75
CA LYS A 134 -16.16 -2.91 7.64
C LYS A 134 -14.70 -3.26 7.93
N MET A 135 -13.76 -2.47 7.43
CA MET A 135 -12.33 -2.65 7.67
C MET A 135 -11.97 -2.45 9.14
N GLN A 136 -12.57 -1.46 9.82
CA GLN A 136 -12.42 -1.28 11.25
C GLN A 136 -12.97 -2.45 12.07
N LEU A 137 -14.13 -3.00 11.67
CA LEU A 137 -14.66 -4.20 12.32
C LEU A 137 -13.77 -5.43 12.07
N GLY A 138 -13.28 -5.61 10.84
CA GLY A 138 -12.36 -6.69 10.49
C GLY A 138 -11.04 -6.60 11.25
N SER A 139 -10.46 -5.41 11.40
CA SER A 139 -9.22 -5.21 12.16
C SER A 139 -9.43 -5.47 13.66
N LEU A 140 -10.59 -5.09 14.21
CA LEU A 140 -10.96 -5.43 15.58
C LEU A 140 -11.15 -6.95 15.78
N GLN A 141 -11.72 -7.67 14.81
CA GLN A 141 -11.81 -9.13 14.88
C GLN A 141 -10.43 -9.80 14.81
N ILE A 142 -9.58 -9.38 13.87
CA ILE A 142 -8.21 -9.90 13.74
C ILE A 142 -7.41 -9.65 15.03
N SER A 143 -7.51 -8.47 15.63
CA SER A 143 -6.83 -8.18 16.89
C SER A 143 -7.35 -9.04 18.05
N ARG A 144 -8.65 -9.31 18.13
CA ARG A 144 -9.22 -10.24 19.12
C ARG A 144 -8.71 -11.66 18.92
N GLU A 145 -8.73 -12.16 17.68
CA GLU A 145 -8.21 -13.49 17.37
C GLU A 145 -6.70 -13.60 17.61
N ALA A 146 -5.93 -12.57 17.28
CA ALA A 146 -4.50 -12.51 17.57
C ALA A 146 -4.23 -12.50 19.08
N LEU A 147 -5.02 -11.76 19.86
CA LEU A 147 -4.92 -11.77 21.33
C LEU A 147 -5.27 -13.13 21.93
N VAL A 148 -6.28 -13.81 21.40
CA VAL A 148 -6.61 -15.19 21.82
C VAL A 148 -5.46 -16.15 21.50
N LYS A 149 -4.92 -16.10 20.28
CA LYS A 149 -3.75 -16.91 19.90
C LYS A 149 -2.52 -16.62 20.76
N LEU A 150 -2.26 -15.36 21.09
CA LEU A 150 -1.16 -14.98 21.99
C LEU A 150 -1.36 -15.51 23.41
N ARG A 151 -2.61 -15.49 23.92
CA ARG A 151 -2.93 -16.07 25.23
C ARG A 151 -2.72 -17.57 25.24
N GLU A 152 -3.21 -18.29 24.23
CA GLU A 152 -3.01 -19.74 24.10
C GLU A 152 -1.51 -20.10 24.03
N GLN A 153 -0.72 -19.34 23.25
CA GLN A 153 0.73 -19.51 23.20
C GLN A 153 1.40 -19.26 24.56
N GLN A 154 0.96 -18.23 25.29
CA GLN A 154 1.48 -17.94 26.62
C GLN A 154 1.13 -19.03 27.63
N GLU A 155 -0.09 -19.59 27.58
CA GLU A 155 -0.51 -20.70 28.42
C GLU A 155 0.33 -21.96 28.14
N MET A 156 0.51 -22.31 26.86
CA MET A 156 1.38 -23.41 26.46
C MET A 156 2.83 -23.20 26.93
N TYR A 157 3.40 -22.02 26.69
CA TYR A 157 4.75 -21.69 27.12
C TYR A 157 4.90 -21.77 28.64
N SER A 158 3.93 -21.26 29.40
CA SER A 158 3.95 -21.31 30.86
C SER A 158 3.86 -22.74 31.40
N ARG A 159 3.07 -23.62 30.76
CA ARG A 159 2.95 -25.03 31.11
C ARG A 159 4.25 -25.78 30.79
N ASP A 160 4.80 -25.59 29.60
CA ASP A 160 6.04 -26.21 29.17
C ASP A 160 7.21 -25.76 30.05
N HIS A 161 7.27 -24.46 30.39
CA HIS A 161 8.26 -23.92 31.32
C HIS A 161 8.13 -24.55 32.72
N ARG A 162 6.92 -24.67 33.27
CA ARG A 162 6.71 -25.32 34.58
C ARG A 162 7.15 -26.79 34.55
N LEU A 163 6.86 -27.50 33.48
CA LEU A 163 7.25 -28.90 33.32
C LEU A 163 8.77 -29.06 33.18
N MET A 164 9.41 -28.20 32.38
CA MET A 164 10.88 -28.16 32.27
C MET A 164 11.56 -27.84 33.60
N VAL A 165 11.05 -26.87 34.36
CA VAL A 165 11.56 -26.55 35.70
C VAL A 165 11.40 -27.75 36.64
N ALA A 166 10.23 -28.41 36.63
CA ALA A 166 10.01 -29.60 37.46
C ALA A 166 10.99 -30.74 37.12
N ILE A 167 11.18 -31.03 35.83
CA ILE A 167 12.15 -32.05 35.37
C ILE A 167 13.58 -31.67 35.79
N CYS A 168 13.96 -30.40 35.62
CA CYS A 168 15.27 -29.90 36.04
C CYS A 168 15.46 -30.02 37.56
N THR A 169 14.45 -29.73 38.37
CA THR A 169 14.50 -29.90 39.83
C THR A 169 14.59 -31.36 40.27
N LEU A 170 13.90 -32.28 39.59
CA LEU A 170 14.00 -33.72 39.84
C LEU A 170 15.40 -34.25 39.52
N PHE A 171 15.95 -33.86 38.37
CA PHE A 171 17.28 -34.28 37.97
C PHE A 171 18.35 -33.74 38.91
N THR A 172 18.26 -32.48 39.31
CA THR A 172 19.17 -31.89 40.31
C THR A 172 19.04 -32.55 41.68
N PHE A 173 17.83 -32.95 42.10
CA PHE A 173 17.63 -33.69 43.34
C PHE A 173 18.23 -35.11 43.29
N VAL A 174 18.00 -35.86 42.20
CA VAL A 174 18.61 -37.18 41.99
C VAL A 174 20.12 -37.08 41.94
N PHE A 175 20.65 -36.09 41.21
CA PHE A 175 22.07 -35.79 41.16
C PHE A 175 22.62 -35.42 42.55
N TRP A 176 21.91 -34.61 43.33
CA TRP A 176 22.31 -34.27 44.69
C TRP A 176 22.32 -35.47 45.62
N VAL A 177 21.31 -36.36 45.56
CA VAL A 177 21.30 -37.62 46.31
C VAL A 177 22.43 -38.53 45.87
N TRP A 178 22.71 -38.61 44.57
CA TRP A 178 23.81 -39.39 44.02
C TRP A 178 25.16 -38.85 44.51
N VAL A 179 25.38 -37.53 44.42
CA VAL A 179 26.58 -36.86 44.94
C VAL A 179 26.69 -37.07 46.44
N ARG A 180 25.63 -36.85 47.22
CA ARG A 180 25.64 -37.07 48.68
C ARG A 180 25.96 -38.52 49.01
N ARG A 181 25.36 -39.48 48.30
CA ARG A 181 25.61 -40.91 48.51
C ARG A 181 27.02 -41.34 48.11
N HIS A 182 27.57 -40.79 47.04
CA HIS A 182 28.86 -41.21 46.50
C HIS A 182 30.03 -40.44 47.10
N TYR A 183 29.85 -39.17 47.46
CA TYR A 183 30.90 -38.31 48.03
C TYR A 183 30.85 -38.26 49.56
N VAL A 184 29.70 -38.21 50.25
CA VAL A 184 29.70 -38.23 51.74
C VAL A 184 30.17 -39.57 52.28
N ARG A 185 29.81 -40.69 51.64
CA ARG A 185 30.40 -41.98 52.01
C ARG A 185 31.90 -42.06 51.74
N HIS A 186 32.41 -41.28 50.79
CA HIS A 186 33.84 -41.25 50.49
C HIS A 186 34.59 -40.25 51.38
N GLU A 187 33.95 -39.17 51.85
CA GLU A 187 34.49 -38.30 52.88
C GLU A 187 34.48 -38.98 54.26
N ASP A 188 33.52 -39.86 54.58
CA ASP A 188 33.63 -40.69 55.79
C ASP A 188 34.81 -41.69 55.70
N LEU A 189 35.30 -42.00 54.50
CA LEU A 189 36.44 -42.88 54.24
C LEU A 189 37.77 -42.13 54.00
N PHE A 190 37.73 -40.82 53.72
CA PHE A 190 38.90 -39.99 53.46
C PHE A 190 38.98 -38.72 54.34
N GLY A 191 38.09 -38.61 55.33
CA GLY A 191 38.02 -37.51 56.30
C GLY A 191 39.01 -37.64 57.46
N ASP A 192 39.81 -38.71 57.52
CA ASP A 192 40.97 -38.80 58.39
C ASP A 192 42.20 -38.16 57.70
N ASP A 193 42.26 -36.83 57.83
CA ASP A 193 43.43 -36.04 58.21
C ASP A 193 44.81 -36.24 57.51
N SER A 194 44.87 -36.68 56.26
CA SER A 194 46.13 -36.64 55.52
C SER A 194 46.03 -36.37 54.03
N GLN A 195 45.59 -35.17 53.63
CA GLN A 195 46.17 -34.51 52.44
C GLN A 195 45.90 -33.00 52.38
N LEU A 196 46.31 -32.34 53.46
CA LEU A 196 46.60 -30.91 53.53
C LEU A 196 47.81 -30.48 52.65
N ARG A 197 48.08 -31.18 51.54
CA ARG A 197 49.20 -30.88 50.64
C ARG A 197 48.77 -31.07 49.17
N ILE A 198 48.06 -30.07 48.64
CA ILE A 198 48.13 -29.78 47.21
C ILE A 198 48.59 -28.32 47.08
N PRO A 199 49.72 -28.08 46.40
CA PRO A 199 50.42 -26.79 46.40
C PRO A 199 49.64 -25.72 45.61
N LYS A 200 49.57 -24.52 46.19
CA LYS A 200 48.80 -23.34 45.74
C LYS A 200 49.15 -22.76 44.34
N ASN A 201 49.79 -23.48 43.42
CA ASN A 201 50.26 -22.89 42.16
C ASN A 201 50.12 -23.76 40.89
N GLN A 202 49.16 -24.70 40.82
CA GLN A 202 48.81 -25.30 39.52
C GLN A 202 47.58 -24.66 38.90
N ARG A 203 47.85 -23.93 37.81
CA ARG A 203 46.90 -23.40 36.83
C ARG A 203 46.11 -24.56 36.20
N SER A 204 44.83 -24.68 36.53
CA SER A 204 43.96 -25.74 35.99
C SER A 204 43.72 -25.51 34.49
N VAL A 205 44.15 -26.46 33.65
CA VAL A 205 43.95 -26.49 32.19
C VAL A 205 42.55 -26.98 31.80
N THR A 206 41.76 -27.48 32.73
CA THR A 206 40.37 -27.89 32.50
C THR A 206 39.43 -26.82 33.05
N GLY A 207 38.74 -26.11 32.15
CA GLY A 207 37.84 -24.97 32.43
C GLY A 207 36.55 -25.33 33.18
N MET A 208 36.60 -26.23 34.16
CA MET A 208 35.47 -26.64 35.02
C MET A 208 35.66 -26.21 36.48
N GLY A 209 36.37 -25.11 36.70
CA GLY A 209 36.52 -24.50 38.02
C GLY A 209 36.70 -22.97 38.01
N SER A 210 36.68 -22.32 36.83
CA SER A 210 36.83 -20.86 36.75
C SER A 210 35.48 -20.13 36.81
N TYR A 211 34.59 -20.56 37.69
CA TYR A 211 33.57 -19.67 38.22
C TYR A 211 34.17 -18.94 39.43
N ASN A 212 35.29 -18.26 39.19
CA ASN A 212 35.69 -17.18 40.07
C ASN A 212 34.65 -16.08 39.88
N GLU A 213 34.09 -15.64 40.99
CA GLU A 213 32.93 -14.77 41.12
C GLU A 213 33.20 -13.37 40.58
N ASN A 214 33.31 -13.22 39.27
CA ASN A 214 33.00 -11.96 38.64
C ASN A 214 31.48 -11.92 38.39
N LEU A 215 30.73 -11.63 39.46
CA LEU A 215 29.29 -11.30 39.42
C LEU A 215 28.95 -10.18 38.41
N PHE A 216 29.95 -9.43 37.95
CA PHE A 216 29.82 -8.38 36.94
C PHE A 216 30.45 -8.71 35.57
N GLY A 217 30.83 -9.98 35.34
CA GLY A 217 31.34 -10.46 34.06
C GLY A 217 30.24 -10.50 33.00
N SER A 218 30.15 -9.43 32.22
CA SER A 218 29.22 -9.20 31.11
C SER A 218 29.31 -10.26 29.99
N ALA A 219 28.82 -11.48 30.22
CA ALA A 219 28.46 -12.43 29.17
C ALA A 219 26.98 -12.28 28.72
N LYS A 220 26.24 -11.34 29.32
CA LYS A 220 24.84 -11.03 28.97
C LYS A 220 24.67 -10.04 27.81
N ARG A 221 25.74 -9.74 27.06
CA ARG A 221 25.74 -8.78 25.95
C ARG A 221 26.17 -9.40 24.63
N SER A 222 25.41 -10.37 24.10
CA SER A 222 25.29 -10.54 22.63
C SER A 222 24.15 -11.49 22.26
N ALA A 223 22.92 -11.20 22.71
CA ALA A 223 21.73 -11.86 22.18
C ALA A 223 20.65 -10.87 21.72
N ARG A 224 20.96 -9.56 21.75
CA ARG A 224 19.96 -8.51 21.52
C ARG A 224 19.95 -7.87 20.14
N ASN A 225 20.76 -8.36 19.19
CA ASN A 225 20.79 -7.82 17.81
C ASN A 225 20.59 -8.89 16.73
N MET A 226 19.82 -9.96 16.98
CA MET A 226 19.13 -10.60 15.84
C MET A 226 17.99 -9.68 15.46
N GLU A 227 18.26 -8.77 14.54
CA GLU A 227 17.24 -8.03 13.84
C GLU A 227 16.16 -8.99 13.32
N THR A 228 14.90 -8.66 13.56
CA THR A 228 13.77 -9.45 13.08
C THR A 228 13.67 -9.36 11.56
N SER A 229 13.11 -10.38 10.89
CA SER A 229 12.95 -10.36 9.42
C SER A 229 12.18 -9.15 8.90
N TRP A 230 11.22 -8.64 9.69
CA TRP A 230 10.44 -7.45 9.39
C TRP A 230 11.25 -6.16 9.50
N GLU A 231 12.06 -6.00 10.56
CA GLU A 231 12.97 -4.83 10.67
C GLU A 231 13.93 -4.77 9.49
N ARG A 232 14.43 -5.94 9.05
CA ARG A 232 15.29 -6.07 7.87
C ARG A 232 14.56 -5.65 6.60
N GLU A 233 13.34 -6.14 6.40
CA GLU A 233 12.53 -5.79 5.24
C GLU A 233 12.19 -4.29 5.19
N VAL A 234 11.83 -3.69 6.33
CA VAL A 234 11.53 -2.25 6.42
C VAL A 234 12.78 -1.42 6.14
N ARG A 235 13.95 -1.80 6.67
CA ARG A 235 15.21 -1.11 6.38
C ARG A 235 15.57 -1.20 4.89
N GLU A 236 15.50 -2.39 4.31
CA GLU A 236 15.78 -2.59 2.89
C GLU A 236 14.84 -1.78 1.99
N ARG A 237 13.54 -1.70 2.32
CA ARG A 237 12.59 -0.85 1.58
C ARG A 237 12.96 0.62 1.65
N ARG A 238 13.38 1.09 2.84
CA ARG A 238 13.81 2.49 3.05
C ARG A 238 15.07 2.81 2.26
N GLU A 239 16.06 1.91 2.28
CA GLU A 239 17.29 2.06 1.51
C GLU A 239 17.06 2.03 -0.01
N ARG A 240 16.11 1.23 -0.50
CA ARG A 240 15.72 1.21 -1.92
C ARG A 240 15.08 2.53 -2.34
N GLN A 241 14.12 3.04 -1.56
CA GLN A 241 13.51 4.35 -1.83
C GLN A 241 14.53 5.49 -1.81
N GLU A 242 15.46 5.50 -0.85
CA GLU A 242 16.50 6.53 -0.80
C GLU A 242 17.46 6.48 -2.00
N ARG A 243 17.72 5.30 -2.56
CA ARG A 243 18.53 5.15 -3.79
C ARG A 243 17.77 5.61 -5.03
N GLU A 244 16.48 5.32 -5.12
CA GLU A 244 15.61 5.76 -6.22
C GLU A 244 15.43 7.28 -6.22
N ILE A 245 15.39 7.94 -5.06
CA ILE A 245 15.28 9.41 -4.96
C ILE A 245 16.59 10.12 -5.30
N ARG A 246 17.75 9.46 -5.16
CA ARG A 246 19.08 10.04 -5.44
C ARG A 246 19.55 9.87 -6.88
N GLN A 247 18.89 9.03 -7.68
CA GLN A 247 19.16 8.87 -9.12
C GLN A 247 18.21 9.74 -9.94
#